data_AF-A0A8X7CS55-F1
#
_entry.id   AF-A0A8X7CS55-F1
#
_cell.length_a   1.000
_cell.length_b   1.000
_cell.length_c   1.000
_cell.angle_alpha   90.00
_cell.angle_beta   90.00
_cell.angle_gamma   90.00
#
_symmetry.space_group_name_H-M   'P 1'
#
loop_
_entity.id
_entity.type
_entity.pdbx_description
1 polymer ?
#
loop_
_entity_poly.entity_id
_entity_poly.type
_entity_poly.pdbx_seq_one_letter_code
_entity_poly.pdbx_strand_id
1 'polypeptide(L)'
;MSAIRLFKFSLFIRLFVILLQVIFNRCVPDHNADAFRLPYEKGVGAANSVISYLFEGFGRWDAQYFLHISLYGYTHENTLAFFPLFPVLLRNSCTILSIIFPFGLSPLNCALLSGVLLNLFLTSLTTVALYKLTQNVFHSEIFAFTSALLFCFNPASIFFSALYSESLFSLLTFCGLWALEKNLFFISLSGLALSASVRSNGILSAGFLIYSAPIIIIILVSCIKYFIKHRRELWFLGLFENKMYDTSDVFSNIKCFPYFLHIFFATIFCILFIHIQVVTRMLCSSSPILYWVATTAILPGNEPLKSKMLKSFKLEVLNYLSHHPDFASTHFCLFLYMKKHLAVQKFHDDDINTEVETWHLVSFYGCGVQKL
;
A
#
# COMPACT_ATOMS: atom_id res chain seq x y z
N MET A 1 -24.13 19.03 4.66
CA MET A 1 -25.23 18.88 5.64
C MET A 1 -25.28 17.48 6.29
N SER A 2 -24.71 16.44 5.66
CA SER A 2 -24.63 15.07 6.19
C SER A 2 -23.60 14.91 7.32
N ALA A 3 -22.40 15.50 7.19
CA ALA A 3 -21.32 15.34 8.17
C ALA A 3 -21.66 15.86 9.59
N ILE A 4 -22.34 17.01 9.69
CA ILE A 4 -22.77 17.55 11.00
C ILE A 4 -23.82 16.65 11.65
N ARG A 5 -24.74 16.08 10.85
CA ARG A 5 -25.73 15.12 11.32
C ARG A 5 -25.06 13.84 11.82
N LEU A 6 -24.09 13.31 11.09
CA LEU A 6 -23.29 12.16 11.52
C LEU A 6 -22.51 12.43 12.80
N PHE A 7 -21.91 13.62 12.93
CA PHE A 7 -21.20 14.00 14.15
C PHE A 7 -22.14 14.01 15.36
N LYS A 8 -23.30 14.66 15.25
CA LYS A 8 -24.33 14.68 16.30
C LYS A 8 -24.86 13.27 16.62
N PHE A 9 -25.04 12.45 15.59
CA PHE A 9 -25.48 11.07 15.75
C PHE A 9 -24.44 10.22 16.48
N SER A 10 -23.17 10.30 16.08
CA SER A 10 -22.06 9.64 16.77
C SER A 10 -22.04 10.04 18.25
N LEU A 11 -22.13 11.34 18.55
CA LEU A 11 -22.20 11.83 19.93
C LEU A 11 -23.35 11.21 20.72
N PHE A 12 -24.55 11.16 20.14
CA PHE A 12 -25.71 10.53 20.78
C PHE A 12 -25.45 9.04 21.10
N ILE A 13 -24.89 8.29 20.15
CA ILE A 13 -24.51 6.88 20.38
C ILE A 13 -23.45 6.75 21.48
N ARG A 14 -22.48 7.67 21.56
CA ARG A 14 -21.47 7.64 22.63
C ARG A 14 -22.08 7.92 24.00
N LEU A 15 -22.99 8.88 24.10
CA LEU A 15 -23.73 9.13 25.35
C LEU A 15 -24.56 7.91 25.76
N PHE A 16 -25.16 7.20 24.79
CA PHE A 16 -25.86 5.95 25.04
C PHE A 16 -24.93 4.84 25.54
N VAL A 17 -23.73 4.69 24.97
CA VAL A 17 -22.71 3.73 25.44
C VAL A 17 -22.24 4.06 26.86
N ILE A 18 -22.07 5.35 27.19
CA ILE A 18 -21.76 5.80 28.56
C ILE A 18 -22.88 5.37 29.52
N LEU A 19 -24.15 5.61 29.16
CA LEU A 19 -25.29 5.20 29.97
C LEU A 19 -25.31 3.68 30.21
N LEU A 20 -25.11 2.89 29.15
CA LEU A 20 -25.05 1.43 29.27
C LEU A 20 -23.90 0.99 30.18
N GLN A 21 -22.72 1.61 30.04
CA GLN A 21 -21.58 1.33 30.90
C GLN A 21 -21.92 1.60 32.37
N VAL A 22 -22.59 2.70 32.70
CA VAL A 22 -23.01 2.97 34.09
C VAL A 22 -23.94 1.87 34.62
N ILE A 23 -24.93 1.45 33.83
CA ILE A 23 -25.89 0.41 34.22
C ILE A 23 -25.18 -0.94 34.45
N PHE A 24 -24.42 -1.42 33.46
CA PHE A 24 -23.76 -2.72 33.54
C PHE A 24 -22.67 -2.77 34.61
N ASN A 25 -21.95 -1.66 34.83
CA ASN A 25 -20.97 -1.56 35.90
C ASN A 25 -21.59 -1.75 37.31
N ARG A 26 -22.90 -1.59 37.45
CA ARG A 26 -23.64 -1.82 38.71
C ARG A 26 -24.31 -3.17 38.78
N CYS A 27 -24.84 -3.63 37.66
CA CYS A 27 -25.58 -4.89 37.61
C CYS A 27 -24.66 -6.12 37.57
N VAL A 28 -23.45 -5.99 37.02
CA VAL A 28 -22.54 -7.12 36.78
C VAL A 28 -21.34 -7.00 37.72
N PRO A 29 -21.07 -8.01 38.56
CA PRO A 29 -19.89 -8.01 39.41
C PRO A 29 -18.62 -8.14 38.57
N ASP A 30 -17.56 -7.46 39.01
CA ASP A 30 -16.30 -7.46 38.30
C ASP A 30 -15.58 -8.80 38.38
N HIS A 31 -15.01 -9.20 37.24
CA HIS A 31 -14.07 -10.30 37.21
C HIS A 31 -12.78 -9.90 37.94
N ASN A 32 -12.38 -10.70 38.92
CA ASN A 32 -11.15 -10.47 39.67
C ASN A 32 -9.94 -10.94 38.86
N ALA A 33 -9.44 -10.08 37.98
CA ALA A 33 -8.18 -10.30 37.29
C ALA A 33 -6.99 -9.86 38.16
N ASP A 34 -5.95 -10.69 38.23
CA ASP A 34 -4.61 -10.36 38.77
C ASP A 34 -3.83 -9.43 37.82
N ALA A 35 -4.51 -8.41 37.29
CA ALA A 35 -3.94 -7.42 36.40
C ALA A 35 -3.37 -6.24 37.19
N PHE A 36 -2.51 -5.45 36.53
CA PHE A 36 -1.99 -4.20 37.08
C PHE A 36 -3.13 -3.34 37.62
N ARG A 37 -2.96 -2.84 38.85
CA ARG A 37 -3.88 -1.91 39.50
C ARG A 37 -3.17 -0.59 39.74
N LEU A 38 -3.77 0.50 39.27
CA LEU A 38 -3.27 1.83 39.57
C LEU A 38 -3.26 2.05 41.11
N PRO A 39 -2.09 2.31 41.73
CA PRO A 39 -2.02 2.58 43.16
C PRO A 39 -2.54 4.00 43.41
N TYR A 40 -3.84 4.16 43.69
CA TYR A 40 -4.44 5.47 43.91
C TYR A 40 -5.57 5.46 44.93
N GLU A 41 -5.62 6.49 45.76
CA GLU A 41 -6.67 6.72 46.77
C GLU A 41 -7.85 7.50 46.17
N LYS A 42 -9.08 7.03 46.40
CA LYS A 42 -10.27 7.71 45.88
C LYS A 42 -10.33 9.16 46.41
N GLY A 43 -10.40 10.11 45.49
CA GLY A 43 -10.47 11.53 45.83
C GLY A 43 -11.71 11.85 46.66
N VAL A 44 -11.53 12.58 47.77
CA VAL A 44 -12.62 12.98 48.65
C VAL A 44 -13.42 14.13 48.00
N GLY A 45 -14.75 14.10 48.10
CA GLY A 45 -15.64 15.16 47.62
C GLY A 45 -16.78 14.69 46.71
N ALA A 46 -17.86 15.48 46.67
CA ALA A 46 -19.07 15.15 45.90
C ALA A 46 -18.80 15.06 44.39
N ALA A 47 -18.06 16.02 43.82
CA ALA A 47 -17.69 16.02 42.40
C ALA A 47 -16.86 14.79 42.00
N ASN A 48 -15.89 14.44 42.84
CA ASN A 48 -15.06 13.25 42.68
C ASN A 48 -15.90 11.96 42.72
N SER A 49 -16.84 11.88 43.67
CA SER A 49 -17.73 10.73 43.80
C SER A 49 -18.64 10.57 42.58
N VAL A 50 -19.17 11.67 42.03
CA VAL A 50 -20.00 11.65 40.82
C VAL A 50 -19.20 11.18 39.61
N ILE A 51 -17.98 11.68 39.42
CA ILE A 51 -17.14 11.28 38.28
C ILE A 51 -16.72 9.83 38.37
N SER A 52 -16.30 9.37 39.55
CA SER A 52 -16.01 7.96 39.76
C SER A 52 -17.27 7.12 39.53
N TYR A 53 -18.43 7.54 40.04
CA TYR A 53 -19.70 6.85 39.81
C TYR A 53 -19.99 6.66 38.31
N LEU A 54 -19.79 7.71 37.51
CA LEU A 54 -20.10 7.71 36.08
C LEU A 54 -19.06 6.98 35.23
N PHE A 55 -17.76 7.16 35.49
CA PHE A 55 -16.70 6.80 34.53
C PHE A 55 -15.70 5.76 35.05
N GLU A 56 -15.81 5.26 36.29
CA GLU A 56 -14.88 4.26 36.85
C GLU A 56 -14.78 2.99 35.97
N GLY A 57 -15.85 2.58 35.31
CA GLY A 57 -15.83 1.42 34.40
C GLY A 57 -14.92 1.61 33.18
N PHE A 58 -14.75 2.84 32.69
CA PHE A 58 -13.86 3.15 31.57
C PHE A 58 -12.38 3.22 31.94
N GLY A 59 -12.07 3.31 33.22
CA GLY A 59 -10.71 3.31 33.76
C GLY A 59 -10.17 1.92 34.10
N ARG A 60 -10.76 0.85 33.56
CA ARG A 60 -10.41 -0.55 33.88
C ARG A 60 -9.59 -1.22 32.77
N TRP A 61 -8.96 -2.35 33.11
CA TRP A 61 -8.11 -3.11 32.19
C TRP A 61 -6.98 -2.22 31.65
N ASP A 62 -6.71 -2.26 30.33
CA ASP A 62 -5.56 -1.53 29.80
C ASP A 62 -5.66 0.01 29.94
N ALA A 63 -6.85 0.55 30.22
CA ALA A 63 -7.04 1.97 30.53
C ALA A 63 -6.23 2.41 31.77
N GLN A 64 -5.95 1.49 32.70
CA GLN A 64 -5.15 1.77 33.88
C GLN A 64 -3.70 2.10 33.54
N TYR A 65 -3.13 1.48 32.50
CA TYR A 65 -1.80 1.83 32.01
C TYR A 65 -1.80 3.21 31.37
N PHE A 66 -2.81 3.54 30.56
CA PHE A 66 -2.93 4.88 29.96
C PHE A 66 -3.07 5.97 31.03
N LEU A 67 -3.88 5.74 32.06
CA LEU A 67 -4.00 6.63 33.23
C LEU A 67 -2.68 6.75 33.99
N HIS A 68 -2.03 5.63 34.30
CA HIS A 68 -0.74 5.61 34.98
C HIS A 68 0.31 6.44 34.23
N ILE A 69 0.48 6.20 32.92
CA ILE A 69 1.45 6.91 32.08
C ILE A 69 1.11 8.41 32.01
N SER A 70 -0.18 8.76 31.94
CA SER A 70 -0.61 10.17 31.91
C SER A 70 -0.34 10.92 33.21
N LEU A 71 -0.28 10.23 34.36
CA LEU A 71 -0.02 10.83 35.67
C LEU A 71 1.47 10.77 36.02
N TYR A 72 2.04 9.56 36.06
CA TYR A 72 3.37 9.28 36.58
C TYR A 72 4.43 9.03 35.51
N GLY A 73 4.02 8.85 34.24
CA GLY A 73 4.93 8.52 33.14
C GLY A 73 5.26 7.02 33.07
N TYR A 74 6.32 6.70 32.35
CA TYR A 74 6.78 5.32 32.14
C TYR A 74 7.66 4.86 33.31
N THR A 75 7.06 4.18 34.28
CA THR A 75 7.77 3.69 35.49
C THR A 75 8.03 2.19 35.48
N HIS A 76 7.24 1.41 34.74
CA HIS A 76 7.29 -0.06 34.72
C HIS A 76 7.53 -0.57 33.30
N GLU A 77 8.23 -1.70 33.16
CA GLU A 77 8.50 -2.33 31.86
C GLU A 77 7.21 -2.64 31.08
N ASN A 78 6.16 -3.10 31.79
CA ASN A 78 4.86 -3.39 31.19
C ASN A 78 4.19 -2.16 30.55
N THR A 79 4.56 -0.94 30.97
CA THR A 79 4.02 0.30 30.36
C THR A 79 4.60 0.58 28.97
N LEU A 80 5.75 -0.01 28.62
CA LEU A 80 6.41 0.21 27.32
C LEU A 80 5.61 -0.33 26.12
N ALA A 81 4.69 -1.27 26.35
CA ALA A 81 3.76 -1.75 25.34
C ALA A 81 2.77 -0.66 24.87
N PHE A 82 2.55 0.37 25.70
CA PHE A 82 1.62 1.47 25.42
C PHE A 82 2.37 2.68 24.87
N PHE A 83 2.12 2.97 23.59
CA PHE A 83 2.85 4.01 22.85
C PHE A 83 2.48 5.43 23.33
N PRO A 84 3.39 6.41 23.19
CA PRO A 84 3.32 7.67 23.94
C PRO A 84 2.32 8.70 23.45
N LEU A 85 1.87 8.67 22.18
CA LEU A 85 1.09 9.79 21.63
C LEU A 85 -0.25 9.98 22.35
N PHE A 86 -0.97 8.89 22.65
CA PHE A 86 -2.24 8.96 23.36
C PHE A 86 -2.08 9.40 24.83
N PRO A 87 -1.21 8.79 25.66
CA PRO A 87 -0.95 9.27 27.02
C PRO A 87 -0.52 10.75 27.11
N VAL A 88 0.29 11.23 26.16
CA VAL A 88 0.71 12.64 26.11
C VAL A 88 -0.47 13.57 25.84
N LEU A 89 -1.34 13.23 24.88
CA LEU A 89 -2.56 13.99 24.62
C LEU A 89 -3.53 13.97 25.80
N LEU A 90 -3.62 12.83 26.49
CA LEU A 90 -4.42 12.69 27.71
C LEU A 90 -3.88 13.59 28.83
N ARG A 91 -2.56 13.57 29.08
CA ARG A 91 -1.90 14.44 30.06
C ARG A 91 -2.15 15.92 29.75
N ASN A 92 -1.97 16.34 28.50
CA ASN A 92 -2.21 17.73 28.11
C ASN A 92 -3.69 18.14 28.30
N SER A 93 -4.62 17.25 27.95
CA SER A 93 -6.05 17.49 28.14
C SER A 93 -6.42 17.58 29.62
N CYS A 94 -5.83 16.74 30.46
CA CYS A 94 -5.96 16.79 31.91
C CYS A 94 -5.42 18.11 32.48
N THR A 95 -4.23 18.56 32.05
CA THR A 95 -3.66 19.84 32.49
C THR A 95 -4.58 21.01 32.12
N ILE A 96 -5.09 21.06 30.90
CA ILE A 96 -6.03 22.10 30.46
C ILE A 96 -7.29 22.08 31.32
N LEU A 97 -7.87 20.90 31.57
CA LEU A 97 -9.07 20.77 32.37
C LEU A 97 -8.84 21.19 33.84
N SER A 98 -7.67 20.87 34.40
CA SER A 98 -7.28 21.27 35.75
C SER A 98 -7.11 22.79 35.91
N ILE A 99 -6.69 23.49 34.85
CA ILE A 99 -6.62 24.96 34.84
C ILE A 99 -8.03 25.56 34.80
N ILE A 100 -8.96 24.95 34.05
CA ILE A 100 -10.35 25.42 33.94
C ILE A 100 -11.13 25.17 35.23
N PHE A 101 -10.90 24.03 35.89
CA PHE A 101 -11.55 23.64 37.15
C PHE A 101 -10.53 23.41 38.27
N PRO A 102 -9.93 24.48 38.83
CA PRO A 102 -8.80 24.39 39.76
C PRO A 102 -9.16 23.82 41.15
N PHE A 103 -10.43 23.93 41.57
CA PHE A 103 -10.87 23.50 42.89
C PHE A 103 -12.01 22.49 42.77
N GLY A 104 -11.72 21.19 42.81
CA GLY A 104 -12.76 20.17 42.94
C GLY A 104 -12.44 18.76 42.46
N LEU A 105 -11.42 18.58 41.62
CA LEU A 105 -11.12 17.29 41.00
C LEU A 105 -9.78 16.74 41.46
N SER A 106 -9.76 15.46 41.87
CA SER A 106 -8.51 14.74 42.06
C SER A 106 -7.80 14.55 40.71
N PRO A 107 -6.46 14.46 40.67
CA PRO A 107 -5.71 14.20 39.44
C PRO A 107 -6.24 13.00 38.65
N LEU A 108 -6.65 11.92 39.32
CA LEU A 108 -7.23 10.75 38.68
C LEU A 108 -8.60 11.05 38.03
N ASN A 109 -9.51 11.71 38.75
CA ASN A 109 -10.83 12.02 38.22
C ASN A 109 -10.76 13.04 37.07
N CYS A 110 -9.79 13.95 37.13
CA CYS A 110 -9.48 14.84 36.01
C CYS A 110 -8.97 14.05 34.79
N ALA A 111 -8.05 13.10 34.98
CA ALA A 111 -7.57 12.22 33.92
C ALA A 111 -8.68 11.32 33.32
N LEU A 112 -9.55 10.75 34.17
CA LEU A 112 -10.73 9.97 33.72
C LEU A 112 -11.69 10.81 32.88
N LEU A 113 -12.09 11.98 33.41
CA LEU A 113 -13.03 12.87 32.71
C LEU A 113 -12.44 13.37 31.38
N SER A 114 -11.18 13.82 31.39
CA SER A 114 -10.49 14.26 30.18
C SER A 114 -10.36 13.15 29.15
N GLY A 115 -10.06 11.92 29.56
CA GLY A 115 -9.96 10.78 28.65
C GLY A 115 -11.28 10.41 27.98
N VAL A 116 -12.38 10.39 28.74
CA VAL A 116 -13.73 10.14 28.19
C VAL A 116 -14.14 11.26 27.22
N LEU A 117 -13.94 12.53 27.60
CA LEU A 117 -14.26 13.66 26.72
C LEU A 117 -13.41 13.67 25.45
N LEU A 118 -12.11 13.38 25.57
CA LEU A 118 -11.19 13.27 24.45
C LEU A 118 -11.62 12.17 23.49
N ASN A 119 -11.95 10.97 23.98
CA ASN A 119 -12.37 9.87 23.11
C ASN A 119 -13.77 10.06 22.51
N LEU A 120 -14.68 10.72 23.21
CA LEU A 120 -15.98 11.12 22.66
C LEU A 120 -15.82 12.09 21.48
N PHE A 121 -14.91 13.05 21.59
CA PHE A 121 -14.59 13.97 20.50
C PHE A 121 -13.86 13.28 19.34
N LEU A 122 -12.77 12.54 19.64
CA LEU A 122 -11.96 11.85 18.64
C LEU A 122 -12.80 10.88 17.83
N THR A 123 -13.63 10.05 18.47
CA THR A 123 -14.46 9.08 17.75
C THR A 123 -15.49 9.73 16.83
N SER A 124 -16.04 10.88 17.24
CA SER A 124 -16.98 11.63 16.42
C SER A 124 -16.28 12.25 15.22
N LEU A 125 -15.03 12.70 15.37
CA LEU A 125 -14.19 13.08 14.24
C LEU A 125 -13.84 11.89 13.34
N THR A 126 -13.51 10.73 13.92
CA THR A 126 -13.18 9.50 13.17
C THR A 126 -14.35 9.09 12.29
N THR A 127 -15.58 9.17 12.79
CA THR A 127 -16.80 8.87 12.04
C THR A 127 -16.94 9.78 10.82
N VAL A 128 -16.66 11.08 10.98
CA VAL A 128 -16.68 12.04 9.86
C VAL A 128 -15.53 11.80 8.89
N ALA A 129 -14.34 11.45 9.38
CA ALA A 129 -13.19 11.11 8.56
C ALA A 129 -13.48 9.87 7.70
N LEU A 130 -14.06 8.81 8.30
CA LEU A 130 -14.48 7.61 7.59
C LEU A 130 -15.53 7.90 6.52
N TYR A 131 -16.53 8.74 6.83
CA TYR A 131 -17.53 9.18 5.84
C TYR A 131 -16.86 9.89 4.65
N LYS A 132 -15.94 10.82 4.90
CA LYS A 132 -15.23 11.55 3.83
C LYS A 132 -14.33 10.64 3.00
N LEU A 133 -13.63 9.70 3.65
CA LEU A 133 -12.80 8.70 2.98
C LEU A 133 -13.65 7.82 2.05
N THR A 134 -14.71 7.21 2.60
CA THR A 134 -15.59 6.31 1.84
C THR A 134 -16.32 7.04 0.70
N GLN A 135 -16.74 8.29 0.91
CA GLN A 135 -17.34 9.11 -0.15
C GLN A 135 -16.34 9.39 -1.28
N ASN A 136 -15.07 9.66 -0.98
CA ASN A 136 -14.05 9.86 -2.01
C ASN A 136 -13.78 8.59 -2.81
N VAL A 137 -13.71 7.43 -2.14
CA VAL A 137 -13.33 6.15 -2.77
C VAL A 137 -14.45 5.58 -3.63
N PHE A 138 -15.68 5.57 -3.13
CA PHE A 138 -16.82 4.92 -3.80
C PHE A 138 -17.71 5.87 -4.59
N HIS A 139 -17.50 7.19 -4.47
CA HIS A 139 -18.33 8.24 -5.09
C HIS A 139 -19.84 8.12 -4.78
N SER A 140 -20.21 7.40 -3.72
CA SER A 140 -21.60 7.14 -3.32
C SER A 140 -21.84 7.63 -1.89
N GLU A 141 -22.77 8.58 -1.74
CA GLU A 141 -23.10 9.14 -0.43
C GLU A 141 -23.81 8.13 0.49
N ILE A 142 -24.69 7.29 -0.08
CA ILE A 142 -25.44 6.29 0.68
C ILE A 142 -24.48 5.26 1.28
N PHE A 143 -23.54 4.76 0.48
CA PHE A 143 -22.56 3.79 0.95
C PHE A 143 -21.66 4.38 2.05
N ALA A 144 -21.21 5.63 1.87
CA ALA A 144 -20.41 6.34 2.86
C ALA A 144 -21.17 6.58 4.17
N PHE A 145 -22.44 6.99 4.08
CA PHE A 145 -23.28 7.24 5.24
C PHE A 145 -23.56 5.96 6.03
N THR A 146 -23.94 4.88 5.34
CA THR A 146 -24.19 3.57 5.96
C THR A 146 -22.92 3.02 6.61
N SER A 147 -21.76 3.14 5.96
CA SER A 147 -20.48 2.71 6.53
C SER A 147 -20.15 3.46 7.83
N ALA A 148 -20.38 4.78 7.86
CA ALA A 148 -20.18 5.60 9.05
C ALA A 148 -21.18 5.25 10.18
N LEU A 149 -22.44 4.95 9.85
CA LEU A 149 -23.43 4.48 10.82
C LEU A 149 -23.03 3.13 11.44
N LEU A 150 -22.61 2.17 10.62
CA LEU A 150 -22.15 0.86 11.08
C LEU A 150 -20.92 1.00 11.98
N PHE A 151 -20.02 1.93 11.68
CA PHE A 151 -18.89 2.25 12.56
C PHE A 151 -19.34 2.76 13.94
N CYS A 152 -20.40 3.56 14.02
CA CYS A 152 -20.94 4.02 15.31
C CYS A 152 -21.49 2.85 16.16
N PHE A 153 -22.14 1.86 15.54
CA PHE A 153 -22.82 0.74 16.22
C PHE A 153 -21.99 -0.52 16.40
N ASN A 154 -20.73 -0.53 15.98
CA ASN A 154 -19.86 -1.70 16.09
C ASN A 154 -19.86 -2.26 17.54
N PRO A 155 -19.91 -3.59 17.77
CA PRO A 155 -19.77 -4.18 19.10
C PRO A 155 -18.53 -3.69 19.86
N ALA A 156 -17.44 -3.37 19.16
CA ALA A 156 -16.23 -2.80 19.75
C ALA A 156 -16.36 -1.30 20.13
N SER A 157 -17.55 -0.69 20.01
CA SER A 157 -17.81 0.73 20.30
C SER A 157 -17.45 1.14 21.72
N ILE A 158 -17.46 0.21 22.68
CA ILE A 158 -17.01 0.44 24.05
C ILE A 158 -15.54 0.89 24.09
N PHE A 159 -14.67 0.29 23.28
CA PHE A 159 -13.24 0.63 23.24
C PHE A 159 -12.98 2.03 22.67
N PHE A 160 -13.87 2.50 21.79
CA PHE A 160 -13.82 3.86 21.27
C PHE A 160 -14.32 4.92 22.26
N SER A 161 -14.94 4.50 23.36
CA SER A 161 -15.51 5.40 24.38
C SER A 161 -14.72 5.35 25.70
N ALA A 162 -14.18 4.17 26.03
CA ALA A 162 -13.26 3.95 27.14
C ALA A 162 -11.91 4.64 26.92
N LEU A 163 -11.05 4.72 27.96
CA LEU A 163 -9.74 5.37 27.88
C LEU A 163 -8.71 4.50 27.14
N TYR A 164 -8.94 4.27 25.86
CA TYR A 164 -8.01 3.57 24.98
C TYR A 164 -7.63 4.38 23.75
N SER A 165 -6.60 3.94 23.05
CA SER A 165 -5.97 4.66 21.95
C SER A 165 -6.61 4.43 20.57
N GLU A 166 -7.62 3.56 20.48
CA GLU A 166 -8.32 3.10 19.28
C GLU A 166 -8.95 4.27 18.51
N SER A 167 -9.58 5.21 19.22
CA SER A 167 -10.23 6.38 18.62
C SER A 167 -9.24 7.33 17.97
N LEU A 168 -8.10 7.57 18.63
CA LEU A 168 -7.03 8.40 18.08
C LEU A 168 -6.35 7.70 16.90
N PHE A 169 -6.06 6.40 17.05
CA PHE A 169 -5.43 5.59 16.02
C PHE A 169 -6.26 5.61 14.74
N SER A 170 -7.55 5.25 14.85
CA SER A 170 -8.48 5.22 13.72
C SER A 170 -8.67 6.59 13.06
N LEU A 171 -8.71 7.68 13.85
CA LEU A 171 -8.77 9.03 13.31
C LEU A 171 -7.57 9.33 12.40
N LEU A 172 -6.37 9.12 12.91
CA LEU A 172 -5.13 9.42 12.19
C LEU A 172 -4.98 8.53 10.94
N THR A 173 -5.33 7.25 11.04
CA THR A 173 -5.31 6.33 9.90
C THR A 173 -6.31 6.75 8.83
N PHE A 174 -7.58 7.01 9.17
CA PHE A 174 -8.59 7.40 8.18
C PHE A 174 -8.32 8.79 7.57
N CYS A 175 -7.84 9.75 8.37
CA CYS A 175 -7.39 11.04 7.85
C CYS A 175 -6.18 10.90 6.92
N GLY A 176 -5.20 10.05 7.28
CA GLY A 176 -4.03 9.76 6.46
C GLY A 176 -4.40 9.12 5.12
N LEU A 177 -5.32 8.15 5.13
CA LEU A 177 -5.86 7.53 3.92
C LEU A 177 -6.68 8.53 3.08
N TRP A 178 -7.49 9.37 3.72
CA TRP A 178 -8.27 10.39 3.00
C TRP A 178 -7.36 11.42 2.32
N ALA A 179 -6.26 11.81 2.97
CA ALA A 179 -5.24 12.66 2.37
C ALA A 179 -4.53 11.96 1.20
N LEU A 180 -4.30 10.65 1.30
CA LEU A 180 -3.73 9.84 0.20
C LEU A 180 -4.62 9.91 -1.04
N GLU A 181 -5.93 9.69 -0.89
CA GLU A 181 -6.91 9.77 -1.98
C GLU A 181 -7.05 11.19 -2.58
N LYS A 182 -6.65 12.23 -1.83
CA LYS A 182 -6.61 13.62 -2.31
C LYS A 182 -5.26 14.02 -2.91
N ASN A 183 -4.32 13.08 -3.09
CA ASN A 183 -2.94 13.33 -3.54
C ASN A 183 -2.11 14.22 -2.60
N LEU A 184 -2.49 14.34 -1.33
CA LEU A 184 -1.77 15.12 -0.33
C LEU A 184 -0.73 14.25 0.39
N PHE A 185 0.33 13.85 -0.32
CA PHE A 185 1.29 12.84 0.13
C PHE A 185 1.92 13.14 1.50
N PHE A 186 2.41 14.35 1.73
CA PHE A 186 3.06 14.71 3.01
C PHE A 186 2.10 14.68 4.20
N ILE A 187 0.84 15.06 3.98
CA ILE A 187 -0.21 14.99 5.02
C ILE A 187 -0.58 13.52 5.28
N SER A 188 -0.66 12.70 4.23
CA SER A 188 -0.88 11.26 4.36
C SER A 188 0.25 10.59 5.15
N LEU A 189 1.50 10.85 4.76
CA LEU A 189 2.69 10.30 5.40
C LEU A 189 2.75 10.69 6.90
N SER A 190 2.53 11.97 7.21
CA SER A 190 2.54 12.43 8.61
C SER A 190 1.39 11.83 9.41
N GLY A 191 0.17 11.79 8.88
CA GLY A 191 -0.98 11.17 9.54
C GLY A 191 -0.78 9.68 9.81
N LEU A 192 -0.27 8.93 8.82
CA LEU A 192 0.01 7.50 8.96
C LEU A 192 1.19 7.22 9.91
N ALA A 193 2.25 8.05 9.87
CA ALA A 193 3.37 7.94 10.81
C ALA A 193 2.92 8.23 12.26
N LEU A 194 2.09 9.24 12.46
CA LEU A 194 1.49 9.52 13.77
C LEU A 194 0.57 8.39 14.22
N SER A 195 -0.16 7.73 13.32
CA SER A 195 -0.95 6.54 13.71
C SER A 195 -0.07 5.42 14.26
N ALA A 196 1.14 5.22 13.71
CA ALA A 196 2.12 4.26 14.21
C ALA A 196 2.72 4.65 15.57
N SER A 197 2.76 5.94 15.91
CA SER A 197 3.16 6.39 17.25
C SER A 197 2.03 6.33 18.29
N VAL A 198 0.80 5.99 17.88
CA VAL A 198 -0.32 5.68 18.80
C VAL A 198 -0.37 4.19 19.11
N ARG A 199 -0.09 3.33 18.11
CA ARG A 199 -0.05 1.87 18.25
C ARG A 199 0.94 1.27 17.27
N SER A 200 1.63 0.21 17.69
CA SER A 200 2.54 -0.58 16.85
C SER A 200 1.88 -1.07 15.55
N ASN A 201 0.60 -1.44 15.59
CA ASN A 201 -0.17 -1.87 14.41
C ASN A 201 -0.20 -0.82 13.28
N GLY A 202 -0.01 0.46 13.60
CA GLY A 202 0.02 1.53 12.60
C GLY A 202 1.17 1.40 11.59
N ILE A 203 2.23 0.66 11.93
CA ILE A 203 3.35 0.36 11.01
C ILE A 203 2.83 -0.34 9.74
N LEU A 204 1.79 -1.18 9.85
CA LEU A 204 1.20 -1.85 8.69
C LEU A 204 0.60 -0.86 7.68
N SER A 205 0.20 0.34 8.14
CA SER A 205 -0.30 1.40 7.25
C SER A 205 0.76 1.90 6.28
N ALA A 206 2.06 1.67 6.57
CA ALA A 206 3.13 1.96 5.62
C ALA A 206 2.97 1.16 4.31
N GLY A 207 2.30 0.00 4.33
CA GLY A 207 2.00 -0.78 3.13
C GLY A 207 1.22 0.01 2.07
N PHE A 208 0.32 0.91 2.47
CA PHE A 208 -0.42 1.77 1.55
C PHE A 208 0.49 2.74 0.78
N LEU A 209 1.61 3.15 1.38
CA LEU A 209 2.60 4.04 0.76
C LEU A 209 3.67 3.26 0.00
N ILE A 210 4.02 2.06 0.49
CA ILE A 210 5.15 1.26 0.00
C ILE A 210 4.72 0.35 -1.18
N TYR A 211 3.44 0.25 -1.53
CA TYR A 211 2.98 -0.63 -2.62
C TYR A 211 3.74 -0.45 -3.95
N SER A 212 4.17 0.77 -4.29
CA SER A 212 4.97 1.03 -5.50
C SER A 212 6.48 0.78 -5.34
N ALA A 213 6.96 0.66 -4.09
CA ALA A 213 8.37 0.55 -3.77
C ALA A 213 9.06 -0.67 -4.39
N PRO A 214 8.45 -1.88 -4.47
CA PRO A 214 9.11 -3.04 -5.08
C PRO A 214 9.52 -2.77 -6.53
N ILE A 215 8.63 -2.14 -7.31
CA ILE A 215 8.90 -1.77 -8.71
C ILE A 215 10.03 -0.75 -8.78
N ILE A 216 9.98 0.30 -7.95
CA ILE A 216 10.99 1.34 -7.89
C ILE A 216 12.36 0.75 -7.50
N ILE A 217 12.39 -0.12 -6.49
CA ILE A 217 13.62 -0.79 -6.01
C ILE A 217 14.22 -1.67 -7.10
N ILE A 218 13.40 -2.48 -7.79
CA ILE A 218 13.89 -3.34 -8.90
C ILE A 218 14.53 -2.49 -9.99
N ILE A 219 13.90 -1.37 -10.37
CA ILE A 219 14.44 -0.46 -11.39
C ILE A 219 15.75 0.17 -10.91
N LEU A 220 15.77 0.77 -9.71
CA LEU A 220 16.96 1.45 -9.18
C LEU A 220 18.15 0.50 -9.01
N VAL A 221 17.94 -0.69 -8.45
CA VAL A 221 19.00 -1.70 -8.30
C VAL A 221 19.52 -2.14 -9.67
N SER A 222 18.64 -2.31 -10.66
CA SER A 222 19.03 -2.70 -12.02
C SER A 222 19.83 -1.60 -12.72
N CYS A 223 19.41 -0.33 -12.57
CA CYS A 223 20.15 0.83 -13.07
C CYS A 223 21.53 0.95 -12.41
N ILE A 224 21.63 0.81 -11.09
CA ILE A 224 22.90 0.87 -10.36
C ILE A 224 23.85 -0.24 -10.85
N LYS A 225 23.37 -1.48 -10.96
CA LYS A 225 24.17 -2.60 -11.50
C LYS A 225 24.67 -2.31 -12.91
N TYR A 226 23.80 -1.77 -13.77
CA TYR A 226 24.16 -1.42 -15.15
C TYR A 226 25.20 -0.30 -15.21
N PHE A 227 25.03 0.78 -14.43
CA PHE A 227 25.94 1.93 -14.42
C PHE A 227 27.30 1.63 -13.79
N ILE A 228 27.38 0.73 -12.80
CA ILE A 228 28.67 0.26 -12.27
C ILE A 228 29.46 -0.49 -13.35
N LYS A 229 28.78 -1.30 -14.16
CA LYS A 229 29.39 -2.11 -15.23
C LYS A 229 29.81 -1.26 -16.42
N HIS A 230 28.99 -0.30 -16.82
CA HIS A 230 29.24 0.62 -17.95
C HIS A 230 29.66 2.02 -17.48
N ARG A 231 30.60 2.06 -16.50
CA ARG A 231 31.01 3.33 -15.87
C ARG A 231 31.67 4.28 -16.86
N ARG A 232 32.38 3.79 -17.88
CA ARG A 232 33.06 4.65 -18.88
C ARG A 232 32.06 5.30 -19.82
N GLU A 233 31.07 4.54 -20.26
CA GLU A 233 30.01 4.94 -21.19
C GLU A 233 29.11 6.01 -20.57
N LEU A 234 28.93 5.99 -19.24
CA LEU A 234 28.21 7.03 -18.50
C LEU A 234 28.88 8.41 -18.62
N TRP A 235 30.21 8.48 -18.63
CA TRP A 235 30.95 9.74 -18.80
C TRP A 235 30.88 10.26 -20.25
N PHE A 236 30.81 9.35 -21.22
CA PHE A 236 30.72 9.70 -22.64
C PHE A 236 29.28 9.80 -23.17
N LEU A 237 28.26 9.59 -22.31
CA LEU A 237 26.84 9.56 -22.67
C LEU A 237 26.50 8.59 -23.83
N GLY A 238 27.36 7.61 -24.10
CA GLY A 238 27.23 6.70 -25.24
C GLY A 238 27.52 7.32 -26.61
N LEU A 239 28.14 8.50 -26.69
CA LEU A 239 28.44 9.21 -27.95
C LEU A 239 29.64 8.63 -28.73
N PHE A 240 30.52 7.87 -28.07
CA PHE A 240 31.66 7.22 -28.72
C PHE A 240 31.35 5.73 -28.94
N GLU A 241 31.23 5.32 -30.21
CA GLU A 241 31.08 3.93 -30.62
C GLU A 241 32.28 3.10 -30.15
N ASN A 242 32.10 2.31 -29.11
CA ASN A 242 33.02 1.23 -28.77
C ASN A 242 32.40 -0.11 -29.18
N LYS A 243 33.28 -1.02 -29.66
CA LYS A 243 32.98 -2.34 -30.24
C LYS A 243 31.68 -2.96 -29.68
N MET A 244 30.71 -3.14 -30.57
CA MET A 244 29.44 -3.82 -30.28
C MET A 244 29.70 -5.25 -29.80
N TYR A 245 29.49 -5.51 -28.51
CA TYR A 245 29.37 -6.87 -27.99
C TYR A 245 27.88 -7.22 -27.91
N ASP A 246 27.36 -7.87 -28.96
CA ASP A 246 25.98 -8.37 -28.94
C ASP A 246 25.94 -9.59 -28.01
N THR A 247 25.45 -9.35 -26.81
CA THR A 247 25.28 -10.38 -25.78
C THR A 247 23.80 -10.49 -25.46
N SER A 248 23.34 -11.72 -25.23
CA SER A 248 21.96 -12.00 -24.83
C SER A 248 21.64 -11.51 -23.41
N ASP A 249 22.66 -11.10 -22.66
CA ASP A 249 22.54 -10.58 -21.30
C ASP A 249 22.27 -9.07 -21.31
N VAL A 250 21.12 -8.68 -20.76
CA VAL A 250 20.61 -7.30 -20.71
C VAL A 250 21.58 -6.36 -20.02
N PHE A 251 22.31 -6.83 -19.00
CA PHE A 251 23.27 -6.01 -18.28
C PHE A 251 24.60 -5.81 -19.04
N SER A 252 24.88 -6.65 -20.02
CA SER A 252 26.11 -6.62 -20.82
C SER A 252 25.92 -5.88 -22.15
N ASN A 253 24.69 -5.84 -22.68
CA ASN A 253 24.41 -5.27 -24.00
C ASN A 253 24.39 -3.73 -23.97
N ILE A 254 25.31 -3.11 -24.70
CA ILE A 254 25.46 -1.64 -24.75
C ILE A 254 24.25 -0.93 -25.39
N LYS A 255 23.49 -1.62 -26.26
CA LYS A 255 22.26 -1.07 -26.90
C LYS A 255 21.17 -0.74 -25.87
N CYS A 256 21.24 -1.33 -24.67
CA CYS A 256 20.29 -1.06 -23.58
C CYS A 256 20.58 0.26 -22.85
N PHE A 257 21.74 0.91 -23.06
CA PHE A 257 22.15 2.13 -22.36
C PHE A 257 21.12 3.27 -22.38
N PRO A 258 20.58 3.74 -23.53
CA PRO A 258 19.62 4.84 -23.55
C PRO A 258 18.33 4.51 -22.79
N TYR A 259 17.90 3.24 -22.80
CA TYR A 259 16.74 2.80 -22.04
C TYR A 259 16.99 2.91 -20.53
N PHE A 260 18.17 2.50 -20.05
CA PHE A 260 18.52 2.52 -18.62
C PHE A 260 18.64 3.96 -18.11
N LEU A 261 19.15 4.86 -18.96
CA LEU A 261 19.22 6.29 -18.67
C LEU A 261 17.81 6.91 -18.60
N HIS A 262 16.95 6.63 -19.58
CA HIS A 262 15.56 7.11 -19.60
C HIS A 262 14.77 6.65 -18.36
N ILE A 263 14.79 5.34 -18.04
CA ILE A 263 14.00 4.83 -16.91
C ILE A 263 14.54 5.34 -15.56
N PHE A 264 15.84 5.59 -15.43
CA PHE A 264 16.43 6.15 -14.22
C PHE A 264 15.92 7.57 -13.96
N PHE A 265 15.98 8.45 -14.97
CA PHE A 265 15.46 9.81 -14.85
C PHE A 265 13.94 9.82 -14.65
N ALA A 266 13.20 8.99 -15.38
CA ALA A 266 11.76 8.84 -15.19
C ALA A 266 11.41 8.39 -13.76
N THR A 267 12.20 7.49 -13.17
CA THR A 267 12.01 7.03 -11.79
C THR A 267 12.26 8.13 -10.77
N ILE A 268 13.34 8.92 -10.93
CA ILE A 268 13.61 10.08 -10.07
C ILE A 268 12.47 11.10 -10.17
N PHE A 269 12.03 11.42 -11.39
CA PHE A 269 10.91 12.32 -11.61
C PHE A 269 9.62 11.81 -10.97
N CYS A 270 9.33 10.51 -11.13
CA CYS A 270 8.16 9.87 -10.52
C CYS A 270 8.17 9.96 -8.99
N ILE A 271 9.32 9.73 -8.35
CA ILE A 271 9.46 9.81 -6.89
C ILE A 271 9.23 11.24 -6.38
N LEU A 272 9.72 12.25 -7.11
CA LEU A 272 9.68 13.64 -6.66
C LEU A 272 8.34 14.33 -6.93
N PHE A 273 7.70 14.02 -8.06
CA PHE A 273 6.60 14.83 -8.58
C PHE A 273 5.29 14.08 -8.79
N ILE A 274 5.30 12.74 -8.79
CA ILE A 274 4.14 11.94 -9.19
C ILE A 274 3.57 11.15 -8.02
N HIS A 275 2.23 11.10 -7.97
CA HIS A 275 1.51 10.33 -6.97
C HIS A 275 1.81 8.82 -7.06
N ILE A 276 1.99 8.19 -5.89
CA ILE A 276 2.43 6.81 -5.71
C ILE A 276 1.64 5.77 -6.54
N GLN A 277 0.32 5.98 -6.71
CA GLN A 277 -0.55 5.10 -7.48
C GLN A 277 -0.34 5.23 -9.00
N VAL A 278 0.00 6.42 -9.48
CA VAL A 278 0.26 6.70 -10.90
C VAL A 278 1.68 6.27 -11.30
N VAL A 279 2.64 6.35 -10.37
CA VAL A 279 4.03 5.95 -10.58
C VAL A 279 4.15 4.54 -11.16
N THR A 280 3.44 3.56 -10.58
CA THR A 280 3.51 2.16 -11.05
C THR A 280 3.05 2.03 -12.50
N ARG A 281 1.89 2.61 -12.84
CA ARG A 281 1.35 2.60 -14.21
C ARG A 281 2.28 3.29 -15.19
N MET A 282 2.81 4.45 -14.81
CA MET A 282 3.74 5.21 -15.64
C MET A 282 5.02 4.40 -15.88
N LEU A 283 5.73 3.97 -14.84
CA LEU A 283 6.99 3.23 -14.97
C LEU A 283 6.83 1.91 -15.75
N CYS A 284 5.73 1.18 -15.56
CA CYS A 284 5.46 -0.05 -16.32
C CYS A 284 5.12 0.19 -17.79
N SER A 285 4.65 1.40 -18.16
CA SER A 285 4.32 1.77 -19.55
C SER A 285 5.47 2.48 -20.27
N SER A 286 6.33 3.20 -19.54
CA SER A 286 7.35 4.08 -20.11
C SER A 286 8.63 3.38 -20.56
N SER A 287 8.90 2.14 -20.15
CA SER A 287 10.14 1.45 -20.52
C SER A 287 10.04 -0.08 -20.50
N PRO A 288 10.66 -0.78 -21.49
CA PRO A 288 10.67 -2.24 -21.55
C PRO A 288 11.62 -2.90 -20.52
N ILE A 289 12.49 -2.13 -19.85
CA ILE A 289 13.54 -2.65 -18.96
C ILE A 289 12.99 -3.53 -17.85
N LEU A 290 11.85 -3.15 -17.27
CA LEU A 290 11.25 -3.90 -16.18
C LEU A 290 10.95 -5.34 -16.63
N TYR A 291 10.45 -5.50 -17.85
CA TYR A 291 10.17 -6.81 -18.43
C TYR A 291 11.45 -7.54 -18.84
N TRP A 292 12.45 -6.85 -19.39
CA TRP A 292 13.74 -7.48 -19.73
C TRP A 292 14.45 -8.01 -18.48
N VAL A 293 14.51 -7.24 -17.40
CA VAL A 293 15.05 -7.67 -16.11
C VAL A 293 14.25 -8.85 -15.55
N ALA A 294 12.92 -8.78 -15.56
CA ALA A 294 12.07 -9.89 -15.13
C ALA A 294 12.32 -11.15 -15.97
N THR A 295 12.53 -10.99 -17.28
CA THR A 295 12.81 -12.09 -18.21
C THR A 295 14.14 -12.76 -17.89
N THR A 296 15.19 -11.98 -17.57
CA THR A 296 16.49 -12.56 -17.14
C THR A 296 16.40 -13.33 -15.82
N ALA A 297 15.45 -12.98 -14.94
CA ALA A 297 15.22 -13.71 -13.70
C ALA A 297 14.43 -15.01 -13.93
N ILE A 298 13.53 -15.04 -14.93
CA ILE A 298 12.65 -16.19 -15.21
C ILE A 298 13.31 -17.20 -16.16
N LEU A 299 14.07 -16.74 -17.16
CA LEU A 299 14.77 -17.60 -18.11
C LEU A 299 16.19 -17.87 -17.63
N PRO A 300 16.47 -19.02 -16.97
CA PRO A 300 17.84 -19.41 -16.69
C PRO A 300 18.59 -19.67 -18.01
N GLY A 301 19.91 -19.46 -18.00
CA GLY A 301 20.79 -19.70 -19.16
C GLY A 301 20.85 -21.15 -19.65
N ASN A 302 20.05 -22.06 -19.08
CA ASN A 302 19.94 -23.45 -19.51
C ASN A 302 19.03 -23.55 -20.75
N GLU A 303 19.65 -23.62 -21.92
CA GLU A 303 19.10 -24.03 -23.23
C GLU A 303 17.96 -25.08 -23.18
N PRO A 304 18.06 -26.21 -22.43
CA PRO A 304 16.99 -27.21 -22.40
C PRO A 304 15.71 -26.74 -21.71
N LEU A 305 15.79 -25.85 -20.71
CA LEU A 305 14.60 -25.33 -20.01
C LEU A 305 13.87 -24.29 -20.88
N LYS A 306 14.64 -23.47 -21.60
CA LYS A 306 14.15 -22.46 -22.53
C LYS A 306 13.35 -23.08 -23.67
N SER A 307 13.88 -24.15 -24.29
CA SER A 307 13.18 -24.88 -25.36
C SER A 307 11.90 -25.59 -24.87
N LYS A 308 11.89 -26.09 -23.62
CA LYS A 308 10.70 -26.69 -23.00
C LYS A 308 9.59 -25.67 -22.75
N MET A 309 9.93 -24.47 -22.26
CA MET A 309 8.95 -23.38 -22.10
C MET A 309 8.42 -22.86 -23.43
N LEU A 310 9.29 -22.70 -24.44
CA LEU A 310 8.86 -22.26 -25.78
C LEU A 310 7.87 -23.25 -26.40
N LYS A 311 8.14 -24.56 -26.26
CA LYS A 311 7.22 -25.62 -26.69
C LYS A 311 5.90 -25.59 -25.92
N SER A 312 5.87 -25.31 -24.61
CA SER A 312 4.60 -25.22 -23.86
C SER A 312 3.71 -24.06 -24.32
N PHE A 313 4.32 -22.96 -24.77
CA PHE A 313 3.60 -21.82 -25.34
C PHE A 313 3.25 -21.98 -26.84
N LYS A 314 3.52 -23.15 -27.45
CA LYS A 314 3.39 -23.39 -28.90
C LYS A 314 4.17 -22.39 -29.77
N LEU A 315 5.20 -21.76 -29.22
CA LEU A 315 6.09 -20.87 -29.97
C LEU A 315 7.16 -21.72 -30.64
N GLU A 316 7.08 -21.84 -31.97
CA GLU A 316 8.14 -22.50 -32.75
C GLU A 316 9.35 -21.56 -32.89
N VAL A 317 10.50 -22.01 -32.41
CA VAL A 317 11.77 -21.33 -32.67
C VAL A 317 12.14 -21.61 -34.12
N LEU A 318 11.89 -20.63 -34.99
CA LEU A 318 12.47 -20.61 -36.32
C LEU A 318 13.98 -20.40 -36.16
N ASN A 319 14.74 -21.48 -36.27
CA ASN A 319 16.20 -21.41 -36.32
C ASN A 319 16.58 -20.62 -37.58
N TYR A 320 16.95 -19.35 -37.38
CA TYR A 320 17.65 -18.58 -38.40
C TYR A 320 19.04 -19.19 -38.58
N LEU A 321 19.21 -19.96 -39.66
CA LEU A 321 20.54 -20.21 -40.19
C LEU A 321 21.11 -18.84 -40.62
N SER A 322 22.34 -18.61 -40.17
CA SER A 322 23.17 -17.42 -40.37
C SER A 322 22.89 -16.67 -41.68
N HIS A 323 22.72 -15.35 -41.55
CA HIS A 323 22.67 -14.35 -42.62
C HIS A 323 23.50 -14.74 -43.85
N HIS A 324 22.81 -15.15 -44.93
CA HIS A 324 23.32 -14.95 -46.28
C HIS A 324 22.82 -13.57 -46.75
N PRO A 325 23.69 -12.70 -47.29
CA PRO A 325 23.37 -11.29 -47.56
C PRO A 325 22.29 -11.06 -48.64
N ASP A 326 21.91 -12.09 -49.39
CA ASP A 326 21.06 -11.94 -50.58
C ASP A 326 19.57 -12.29 -50.37
N PHE A 327 19.21 -12.87 -49.23
CA PHE A 327 17.81 -13.21 -48.94
C PHE A 327 17.23 -12.32 -47.85
N ALA A 328 16.23 -11.50 -48.23
CA ALA A 328 15.36 -10.86 -47.26
C ALA A 328 14.74 -11.93 -46.36
N SER A 329 15.06 -11.82 -45.07
CA SER A 329 14.82 -12.79 -44.00
C SER A 329 13.39 -13.35 -43.93
N THR A 330 12.41 -12.59 -44.40
CA THR A 330 10.98 -12.95 -44.45
C THR A 330 10.65 -14.06 -45.45
N HIS A 331 11.29 -14.10 -46.63
CA HIS A 331 10.94 -15.07 -47.68
C HIS A 331 11.40 -16.48 -47.36
N PHE A 332 12.56 -16.62 -46.72
CA PHE A 332 13.11 -17.91 -46.31
C PHE A 332 12.30 -18.53 -45.15
N CYS A 333 11.81 -17.72 -44.21
CA CYS A 333 10.94 -18.18 -43.13
C CYS A 333 9.59 -18.69 -43.63
N LEU A 334 8.99 -18.02 -44.62
CA LEU A 334 7.75 -18.47 -45.26
C LEU A 334 7.93 -19.84 -45.92
N PHE A 335 9.06 -20.02 -46.64
CA PHE A 335 9.42 -21.27 -47.30
C PHE A 335 9.61 -22.44 -46.32
N LEU A 336 10.30 -22.24 -45.19
CA LEU A 336 10.50 -23.28 -44.18
C LEU A 336 9.20 -23.69 -43.49
N TYR A 337 8.30 -22.73 -43.24
CA TYR A 337 6.98 -23.00 -42.68
C TYR A 337 6.12 -23.81 -43.65
N MET A 338 6.10 -23.43 -44.94
CA MET A 338 5.38 -24.17 -45.98
C MET A 338 5.91 -25.60 -46.16
N LYS A 339 7.24 -25.79 -46.19
CA LYS A 339 7.86 -27.12 -46.29
C LYS A 339 7.45 -28.03 -45.13
N LYS A 340 7.38 -27.49 -43.91
CA LYS A 340 6.97 -28.26 -42.73
C LYS A 340 5.48 -28.58 -42.74
N HIS A 341 4.65 -27.64 -43.20
CA HIS A 341 3.21 -27.86 -43.31
C HIS A 341 2.87 -28.93 -44.36
N LEU A 342 3.53 -28.88 -45.52
CA LEU A 342 3.39 -29.87 -46.59
C LEU A 342 3.95 -31.24 -46.19
N ALA A 343 5.05 -31.29 -45.44
CA ALA A 343 5.65 -32.56 -44.99
C ALA A 343 4.82 -33.30 -43.92
N VAL A 344 3.90 -32.63 -43.24
CA VAL A 344 3.01 -33.23 -42.22
C VAL A 344 1.77 -33.87 -42.85
N GLN A 345 1.38 -33.45 -44.04
CA GLN A 345 0.27 -34.03 -44.79
C GLN A 345 0.83 -35.09 -45.77
N LYS A 346 0.40 -36.35 -45.62
CA LYS A 346 0.71 -37.40 -46.61
C LYS A 346 -0.14 -37.14 -47.84
N PHE A 347 0.39 -36.36 -48.77
CA PHE A 347 -0.22 -36.19 -50.08
C PHE A 347 0.22 -37.32 -51.02
N HIS A 348 -0.69 -37.79 -51.88
CA HIS A 348 -0.31 -38.55 -53.07
C HIS A 348 0.26 -37.57 -54.11
N ASP A 349 1.24 -38.02 -54.91
CA ASP A 349 2.06 -37.16 -55.78
C ASP A 349 1.24 -36.28 -56.75
N ASP A 350 0.02 -36.68 -57.10
CA ASP A 350 -0.88 -35.92 -57.97
C ASP A 350 -1.58 -34.75 -57.25
N ASP A 351 -1.85 -34.86 -55.94
CA ASP A 351 -2.52 -33.80 -55.17
C ASP A 351 -1.58 -32.62 -54.86
N ILE A 352 -0.28 -32.89 -54.72
CA ILE A 352 0.76 -31.89 -54.43
C ILE A 352 0.85 -30.87 -55.57
N ASN A 353 0.82 -31.31 -56.82
CA ASN A 353 0.94 -30.43 -57.98
C ASN A 353 -0.25 -29.46 -58.07
N THR A 354 -1.47 -29.94 -57.84
CA THR A 354 -2.68 -29.08 -57.84
C THR A 354 -2.72 -28.07 -56.68
N GLU A 355 -2.24 -28.45 -55.50
CA GLU A 355 -2.24 -27.53 -54.35
C GLU A 355 -1.11 -26.49 -54.46
N VAL A 356 0.03 -26.88 -55.02
CA VAL A 356 1.15 -25.97 -55.34
C VAL A 356 0.80 -25.02 -56.51
N GLU A 357 0.09 -25.49 -57.54
CA GLU A 357 -0.35 -24.65 -58.67
C GLU A 357 -1.46 -23.65 -58.28
N THR A 358 -2.41 -24.06 -57.43
CA THR A 358 -3.46 -23.15 -56.95
C THR A 358 -2.92 -22.03 -56.07
N TRP A 359 -1.82 -22.26 -55.34
CA TRP A 359 -1.11 -21.23 -54.56
C TRP A 359 -0.12 -20.41 -55.41
N HIS A 360 0.40 -20.95 -56.51
CA HIS A 360 1.26 -20.22 -57.44
C HIS A 360 0.52 -19.22 -58.34
N LEU A 361 -0.81 -19.21 -58.35
CA LEU A 361 -1.61 -18.44 -59.32
C LEU A 361 -1.86 -16.95 -58.98
N VAL A 362 -1.38 -16.40 -57.85
CA VAL A 362 -1.56 -14.95 -57.54
C VAL A 362 -0.25 -14.22 -57.22
N SER A 363 0.64 -14.16 -58.21
CA SER A 363 1.60 -13.05 -58.39
C SER A 363 2.72 -12.88 -57.35
N PHE A 364 3.69 -13.79 -57.28
CA PHE A 364 4.99 -13.45 -56.66
C PHE A 364 6.16 -13.25 -57.64
N TYR A 365 6.14 -13.78 -58.88
CA TYR A 365 7.31 -13.59 -59.76
C TYR A 365 7.02 -13.59 -61.28
N GLY A 366 5.96 -12.94 -61.73
CA GLY A 366 5.86 -12.59 -63.17
C GLY A 366 7.00 -11.69 -63.66
N CYS A 367 7.74 -11.03 -62.76
CA CYS A 367 8.73 -10.00 -63.12
C CYS A 367 10.13 -10.13 -62.47
N GLY A 368 10.35 -11.02 -61.49
CA GLY A 368 11.57 -10.95 -60.66
C GLY A 368 12.58 -12.08 -60.78
N VAL A 369 12.33 -13.16 -61.53
CA VAL A 369 13.33 -14.25 -61.77
C VAL A 369 13.91 -14.22 -63.20
N GLN A 370 13.53 -13.28 -64.06
CA GLN A 370 14.27 -13.05 -65.32
C GLN A 370 15.55 -12.19 -65.14
N LYS A 371 15.91 -11.80 -63.90
CA LYS A 371 17.11 -10.99 -63.59
C LYS A 371 17.99 -11.54 -62.45
N LEU A 372 17.80 -12.80 -62.07
CA LEU A 372 18.69 -13.60 -61.23
C LEU A 372 18.81 -14.98 -61.89
#